data_AF-A0AAN6M881-F1
#
_entry.id   AF-A0AAN6M881-F1
#
_cell.length_a   1.000
_cell.length_b   1.000
_cell.length_c   1.000
_cell.angle_alpha   90.00
_cell.angle_beta   90.00
_cell.angle_gamma   90.00
#
_symmetry.space_group_name_H-M   'P 1'
#
loop_
_entity.id
_entity.type
_entity.pdbx_description
1 polymer ?
#
loop_
_entity_poly.entity_id
_entity_poly.type
_entity_poly.pdbx_seq_one_letter_code
_entity_poly.pdbx_strand_id
1 'polypeptide(L)'
;MDTARAPPGNGNGEGWVFRAISPAGKRLFWTLNGPLEDAIRVAPSEYYAPGVFGSMEPYFGPDGTPHAVSQASLMEPPVSSATVRIQCIDDWEQIWADQHWSC
;
A
#
# COMPACT_ATOMS: atom_id res chain seq x y z
N MET A 1 24.22 0.55 -5.87
CA MET A 1 22.96 -0.20 -5.99
C MET A 1 22.99 -1.26 -4.90
N ASP A 2 22.54 -0.91 -3.71
CA ASP A 2 22.53 -1.84 -2.57
C ASP A 2 21.18 -2.54 -2.51
N THR A 3 21.21 -3.83 -2.81
CA THR A 3 20.07 -4.74 -2.67
C THR A 3 19.80 -4.90 -1.18
N ALA A 4 18.64 -4.45 -0.70
CA ALA A 4 18.25 -4.58 0.71
C ALA A 4 18.40 -6.05 1.15
N ARG A 5 19.24 -6.27 2.15
CA ARG A 5 19.53 -7.60 2.72
C ARG A 5 18.29 -8.09 3.46
N ALA A 6 17.79 -9.26 3.06
CA ALA A 6 16.66 -9.90 3.74
C ALA A 6 17.00 -10.20 5.22
N PRO A 7 16.06 -10.06 6.16
CA PRO A 7 16.29 -10.40 7.56
C PRO A 7 16.50 -11.92 7.74
N PRO A 8 17.28 -12.36 8.73
CA PRO A 8 17.51 -13.78 8.97
C PRO A 8 16.21 -14.48 9.42
N GLY A 9 15.80 -15.50 8.68
CA GLY A 9 14.63 -16.32 8.99
C GLY A 9 14.88 -17.25 10.19
N ASN A 10 13.91 -17.32 11.10
CA ASN A 10 13.84 -18.30 12.18
C ASN A 10 13.46 -19.67 11.61
N GLY A 11 14.30 -20.68 11.86
CA GLY A 11 14.29 -22.00 11.22
C GLY A 11 13.16 -22.94 11.63
N ASN A 12 11.91 -22.49 11.59
CA ASN A 12 10.76 -23.26 12.04
C ASN A 12 9.57 -23.08 11.10
N GLY A 13 9.63 -23.73 9.93
CA GLY A 13 8.48 -24.19 9.13
C GLY A 13 7.42 -23.18 8.67
N GLU A 14 7.50 -21.91 9.08
CA GLU A 14 6.62 -20.84 8.66
C GLU A 14 7.08 -20.41 7.27
N GLY A 15 6.42 -20.99 6.26
CA GLY A 15 6.60 -20.57 4.88
C GLY A 15 6.45 -19.06 4.79
N TRP A 16 7.37 -18.42 4.06
CA TRP A 16 7.30 -17.01 3.72
C TRP A 16 5.87 -16.63 3.38
N VAL A 17 5.23 -15.80 4.22
CA VAL A 17 3.93 -15.22 3.88
C VAL A 17 4.20 -14.16 2.81
N PHE A 18 4.31 -14.61 1.55
CA PHE A 18 4.32 -13.70 0.42
C PHE A 18 2.98 -12.98 0.43
N ARG A 19 2.97 -11.73 0.92
CA ARG A 19 1.78 -10.89 0.85
C ARG A 19 1.48 -10.65 -0.62
N ALA A 20 0.41 -11.24 -1.12
CA ALA A 20 -0.08 -11.01 -2.46
C ALA A 20 -1.08 -9.84 -2.42
N ILE A 21 -1.16 -9.08 -3.52
CA ILE A 21 -2.26 -8.13 -3.70
C ILE A 21 -3.56 -8.94 -3.80
N SER A 22 -4.58 -8.58 -3.04
CA SER A 22 -5.88 -9.23 -3.06
C SER A 22 -6.58 -9.02 -4.41
N PRO A 23 -7.61 -9.81 -4.75
CA PRO A 23 -8.42 -9.56 -5.94
C PRO A 23 -9.03 -8.15 -5.97
N ALA A 24 -9.40 -7.61 -4.81
CA ALA A 24 -9.90 -6.23 -4.69
C ALA A 24 -8.79 -5.20 -4.99
N GLY A 25 -7.58 -5.42 -4.46
CA GLY A 25 -6.43 -4.54 -4.71
C GLY A 25 -6.02 -4.52 -6.19
N LYS A 26 -6.06 -5.67 -6.88
CA LYS A 26 -5.74 -5.76 -8.31
C LYS A 26 -6.69 -4.97 -9.21
N ARG A 27 -7.91 -4.69 -8.75
CA ARG A 27 -8.90 -3.88 -9.47
C ARG A 27 -8.60 -2.38 -9.45
N LEU A 28 -7.73 -1.93 -8.55
CA LEU A 28 -7.41 -0.51 -8.42
C LEU A 28 -6.43 -0.10 -9.53
N PHE A 29 -6.85 0.90 -10.30
CA PHE A 29 -6.02 1.54 -11.31
C PHE A 29 -5.71 2.97 -10.86
N TRP A 30 -4.44 3.28 -10.66
CA TRP A 30 -3.99 4.61 -10.25
C TRP A 30 -3.14 5.24 -11.34
N THR A 31 -3.63 6.35 -11.91
CA THR A 31 -2.83 7.18 -12.81
C THR A 31 -1.85 8.04 -12.02
N LEU A 32 -0.57 7.99 -12.39
CA LEU A 32 0.47 8.84 -11.78
C LEU A 32 0.22 10.34 -12.00
N ASN A 33 -0.42 10.69 -13.12
CA ASN A 33 -0.68 12.07 -13.52
C ASN A 33 -2.19 12.33 -13.57
N GLY A 34 -2.63 13.42 -12.95
CA GLY A 34 -4.03 13.86 -12.92
C GLY A 34 -4.40 14.51 -11.58
N PRO A 35 -5.58 15.15 -11.50
CA PRO A 35 -6.12 15.60 -10.22
C PRO A 35 -6.36 14.38 -9.32
N LEU A 36 -6.08 14.54 -8.01
CA LEU A 36 -6.14 13.43 -7.05
C LEU A 36 -7.55 12.82 -6.96
N GLU A 37 -8.59 13.64 -7.10
CA GLU A 37 -9.99 13.20 -7.10
C GLU A 37 -10.30 12.11 -8.15
N ASP A 38 -9.67 12.19 -9.33
CA ASP A 38 -9.94 11.28 -10.46
C ASP A 38 -8.80 10.30 -10.73
N ALA A 39 -7.73 10.35 -9.92
CA ALA A 39 -6.52 9.58 -10.16
C ALA A 39 -6.73 8.07 -9.95
N ILE A 40 -7.74 7.69 -9.16
CA ILE A 40 -8.02 6.29 -8.80
C ILE A 40 -9.34 5.85 -9.44
N ARG A 41 -9.25 4.76 -10.20
CA ARG A 41 -10.41 4.11 -10.83
C ARG A 41 -10.45 2.63 -10.47
N VAL A 42 -11.65 2.06 -10.52
CA VAL A 42 -11.92 0.69 -10.13
C VAL A 42 -12.34 -0.11 -11.35
N ALA A 43 -11.55 -1.11 -11.71
CA ALA A 43 -11.89 -2.05 -12.76
C ALA A 43 -13.02 -3.00 -12.31
N PRO A 44 -13.85 -3.51 -13.24
CA PRO A 44 -14.91 -4.47 -12.92
C PRO A 44 -14.37 -5.82 -12.44
N SER A 45 -13.15 -6.21 -12.84
CA SER A 45 -12.50 -7.46 -12.45
C SER A 45 -11.02 -7.27 -12.19
N GLU A 46 -10.38 -8.25 -11.52
CA GLU A 46 -8.94 -8.25 -11.25
C GLU A 46 -8.07 -8.43 -12.51
N TYR A 47 -8.69 -8.72 -13.67
CA TYR A 47 -8.01 -8.93 -14.94
C TYR A 47 -8.20 -7.73 -15.86
N TYR A 48 -7.09 -7.12 -16.27
CA TYR A 48 -7.09 -6.05 -17.26
C TYR A 48 -7.14 -6.64 -18.67
N ALA A 49 -8.29 -6.49 -19.34
CA ALA A 49 -8.46 -6.82 -20.75
C ALA A 49 -8.49 -5.54 -21.60
N PRO A 50 -8.09 -5.61 -22.88
CA PRO A 50 -8.26 -4.49 -23.81
C PRO A 50 -9.74 -4.02 -23.82
N GLY A 51 -9.97 -2.72 -23.59
CA GLY A 51 -11.32 -2.13 -23.51
C GLY A 51 -11.87 -1.92 -22.09
N VAL A 52 -11.23 -2.48 -21.06
CA VAL A 52 -11.66 -2.30 -19.65
C VAL A 52 -11.62 -0.83 -19.21
N PHE A 53 -10.75 0.00 -19.80
CA PHE A 53 -10.66 1.42 -19.44
C PHE A 53 -11.97 2.19 -19.60
N GLY A 54 -12.84 1.79 -20.52
CA GLY A 54 -14.15 2.43 -20.74
C GLY A 54 -15.23 2.01 -19.74
N SER A 55 -15.00 0.93 -18.99
CA SER A 55 -15.93 0.41 -17.97
C SER A 55 -15.42 0.55 -16.55
N MET A 56 -14.33 1.31 -16.34
CA MET A 56 -13.84 1.61 -15.01
C MET A 56 -14.74 2.62 -14.32
N GLU A 57 -15.04 2.36 -13.05
CA GLU A 57 -15.82 3.25 -12.21
C GLU A 57 -14.89 4.16 -11.40
N PRO A 58 -15.31 5.38 -11.05
CA PRO A 58 -14.52 6.26 -10.20
C PRO A 58 -14.44 5.67 -8.78
N TYR A 59 -13.30 5.85 -8.12
CA TYR A 59 -13.14 5.40 -6.73
C TYR A 59 -14.01 6.21 -5.75
N PHE A 60 -14.24 7.49 -6.04
CA PHE A 60 -15.19 8.33 -5.31
C PHE A 60 -16.40 8.62 -6.20
N GLY A 61 -17.60 8.41 -5.66
CA GLY A 61 -18.84 8.79 -6.32
C GLY A 61 -18.99 10.31 -6.46
N PRO A 62 -19.97 10.79 -7.24
CA PRO A 62 -20.23 12.22 -7.42
C PRO A 62 -20.56 12.98 -6.12
N ASP A 63 -21.01 12.26 -5.11
CA ASP A 63 -21.32 12.72 -3.76
C ASP A 63 -20.14 12.64 -2.78
N GLY A 64 -18.97 12.18 -3.26
CA GLY A 64 -17.78 11.92 -2.45
C GLY A 64 -17.80 10.59 -1.71
N THR A 65 -18.84 9.76 -1.89
CA THR A 65 -18.92 8.44 -1.23
C THR A 65 -17.88 7.49 -1.84
N PRO A 66 -17.04 6.82 -1.03
CA PRO A 66 -16.05 5.90 -1.57
C PRO A 66 -16.72 4.63 -2.12
N HIS A 67 -16.17 4.12 -3.21
CA HIS A 67 -16.60 2.86 -3.83
C HIS A 67 -16.47 1.69 -2.82
N ALA A 68 -17.33 0.68 -2.94
CA ALA A 68 -17.40 -0.45 -1.99
C ALA A 68 -16.06 -1.21 -1.83
N VAL A 69 -15.20 -1.17 -2.87
CA VAL A 69 -13.83 -1.72 -2.84
C VAL A 69 -12.96 -1.13 -1.73
N SER A 70 -13.26 0.09 -1.27
CA SER A 70 -12.55 0.76 -0.17
C SER A 70 -12.61 0.01 1.16
N GLN A 71 -13.63 -0.84 1.34
CA GLN A 71 -13.83 -1.63 2.57
C GLN A 71 -13.16 -3.01 2.48
N ALA A 72 -12.62 -3.38 1.31
CA ALA A 72 -11.95 -4.66 1.12
C ALA A 72 -10.46 -4.55 1.47
N SER A 73 -9.88 -5.64 1.99
CA SER A 73 -8.43 -5.71 2.20
C SER A 73 -7.70 -5.59 0.87
N LEU A 74 -6.65 -4.77 0.81
CA LEU A 74 -5.77 -4.68 -0.37
C LEU A 74 -4.82 -5.88 -0.49
N MET A 75 -4.55 -6.58 0.61
CA MET A 75 -3.55 -7.64 0.67
C MET A 75 -4.18 -8.95 1.16
N GLU A 76 -3.60 -10.06 0.71
CA GLU A 76 -3.88 -11.40 1.23
C GLU A 76 -2.55 -12.00 1.76
N PRO A 77 -2.46 -12.34 3.06
CA PRO A 77 -3.47 -12.09 4.10
C PRO A 77 -3.62 -10.60 4.45
N PRO A 78 -4.75 -10.18 5.07
CA PRO A 78 -4.96 -8.80 5.50
C PRO A 78 -3.83 -8.27 6.39
N VAL A 79 -3.41 -7.03 6.12
CA VAL A 79 -2.41 -6.36 6.95
C VAL A 79 -3.12 -5.77 8.17
N SER A 80 -2.84 -6.32 9.36
CA SER A 80 -3.41 -5.84 10.63
C SER A 80 -2.80 -4.51 11.10
N SER A 81 -1.53 -4.26 10.77
CA SER A 81 -0.82 -3.02 11.10
C SER A 81 0.34 -2.74 10.14
N ALA A 82 0.55 -1.48 9.81
CA ALA A 82 1.75 -1.00 9.12
C ALA A 82 2.40 0.11 9.96
N THR A 83 3.67 -0.05 10.29
CA THR A 83 4.45 1.00 10.96
C THR A 83 5.22 1.77 9.90
N VAL A 84 4.84 3.04 9.69
CA VAL A 84 5.58 3.93 8.81
C VAL A 84 6.62 4.67 9.65
N ARG A 85 7.88 4.57 9.26
CA ARG A 85 8.99 5.32 9.85
C ARG A 85 9.49 6.32 8.81
N ILE A 86 9.72 7.56 9.24
CA ILE A 86 10.36 8.57 8.41
C ILE A 86 11.81 8.61 8.88
N GLN A 87 12.72 8.13 8.04
CA GLN A 87 14.14 8.01 8.40
C GLN A 87 14.69 9.32 8.99
N CYS A 88 14.35 10.47 8.41
CA CYS A 88 14.81 11.77 8.91
C CYS A 88 14.32 12.10 10.32
N ILE A 89 13.15 11.60 10.74
CA ILE A 89 12.60 11.80 12.09
C ILE A 89 13.29 10.86 13.07
N ASP A 90 13.45 9.59 12.69
CA ASP A 90 14.18 8.59 13.49
C ASP A 90 15.64 9.05 13.71
N ASP A 91 16.29 9.59 12.68
CA ASP A 91 17.64 10.14 12.77
C ASP A 91 17.70 11.38 13.68
N TRP A 92 16.71 12.28 13.58
CA TRP A 92 16.63 13.46 14.43
C TRP A 92 16.45 13.09 15.91
N GLU A 93 15.57 12.13 16.21
CA GLU A 93 15.33 11.65 17.57
C GLU A 93 16.60 11.05 18.18
N GLN A 94 17.33 10.25 17.39
CA GLN A 94 18.59 9.67 17.82
C GLN A 94 19.66 10.75 18.09
N ILE A 95 19.81 11.72 17.19
CA ILE A 95 20.73 12.86 17.37
C ILE A 95 20.37 13.69 18.61
N TRP A 96 19.08 13.92 18.84
CA TRP A 96 18.62 14.67 20.00
C TRP A 96 18.94 13.94 21.30
N ALA A 97 18.67 12.63 21.35
CA ALA A 97 18.99 11.78 22.50
C ALA A 97 20.49 11.77 22.80
N ASP A 98 21.33 11.59 21.78
CA ASP A 98 22.80 11.59 21.92
C ASP A 98 23.33 12.93 22.47
N GLN A 99 22.68 14.05 22.17
CA GLN A 99 23.08 15.37 22.66
C GLN A 99 22.61 15.68 24.08
N HIS A 100 21.55 15.01 24.56
CA HIS A 100 20.88 15.38 25.81
C HIS A 100 20.82 14.23 26.84
N TRP A 101 21.51 13.11 26.58
CA TRP A 101 21.50 11.95 27.49
C TRP A 101 22.20 12.19 28.83
N SER A 102 22.98 13.27 28.98
CA SER A 102 23.82 13.52 30.16
C SER A 102 23.42 14.77 30.96
N CYS A 103 22.14 15.14 31.00
CA CYS A 103 21.62 16.13 31.94
C CYS A 103 21.05 15.48 33.20
#